data_AF-A0A6N7Y4W1-F1
#
_entry.id   AF-A0A6N7Y4W1-F1
#
_cell.length_a   1.000
_cell.length_b   1.000
_cell.length_c   1.000
_cell.angle_alpha   90.00
_cell.angle_beta   90.00
_cell.angle_gamma   90.00
#
_symmetry.space_group_name_H-M   'P 1'
#
loop_
_entity.id
_entity.type
_entity.pdbx_description
1 polymer ?
#
loop_
_entity_poly.entity_id
_entity_poly.type
_entity_poly.pdbx_seq_one_letter_code
_entity_poly.pdbx_strand_id
1 'polypeptide(L)'
;MSSKYFAYPTTYEGERAVLYYTGGPIYYHVGGSMAWRNNNPGNCYSGNSSARFNEIGQNGSFAIFPTYSDGYNCMEYVIFNNYGSLSIADMMYNYAPPHENDTEAYIRMIVNETGLSRDTILNTLSSSNKTKLLGVIMKKEGQQKGRIVTTNIWPD
;
A
#
# COMPACT_ATOMS: atom_id res chain seq x y z
N MET A 1 -17.19 0.20 26.37
CA MET A 1 -17.53 -0.23 24.98
C MET A 1 -16.22 -0.33 24.22
N SER A 2 -15.88 -1.51 23.71
CA SER A 2 -14.56 -1.80 23.13
C SER A 2 -14.33 -0.94 21.88
N SER A 3 -13.53 0.13 21.99
CA SER A 3 -13.24 1.03 20.88
C SER A 3 -12.20 0.38 19.96
N LYS A 4 -12.65 -0.54 19.10
CA LYS A 4 -11.79 -1.14 18.06
C LYS A 4 -11.38 -0.03 17.09
N TYR A 5 -10.09 0.07 16.79
CA TYR A 5 -9.61 1.00 15.75
C TYR A 5 -10.38 0.79 14.45
N PHE A 6 -10.64 1.86 13.72
CA PHE A 6 -11.34 1.79 12.45
C PHE A 6 -10.84 2.83 11.48
N ALA A 7 -11.02 2.55 10.20
CA ALA A 7 -10.94 3.55 9.15
C ALA A 7 -11.94 3.25 8.03
N TYR A 8 -12.48 4.28 7.39
CA TYR A 8 -13.35 4.09 6.22
C TYR A 8 -13.28 5.26 5.23
N PRO A 9 -13.51 5.00 3.93
CA PRO A 9 -13.50 6.04 2.90
C PRO A 9 -14.68 7.01 3.08
N THR A 10 -14.43 8.29 2.87
CA THR A 10 -15.43 9.36 2.97
C THR A 10 -15.01 10.56 2.12
N THR A 11 -15.64 11.71 2.34
CA THR A 11 -15.20 13.00 1.81
C THR A 11 -14.96 14.00 2.93
N TYR A 12 -14.03 14.93 2.71
CA TYR A 12 -13.83 16.11 3.56
C TYR A 12 -13.84 17.34 2.66
N GLU A 13 -14.78 18.26 2.88
CA GLU A 13 -14.92 19.47 2.06
C GLU A 13 -15.02 19.19 0.54
N GLY A 14 -15.69 18.09 0.16
CA GLY A 14 -15.84 17.68 -1.24
C GLY A 14 -14.66 16.92 -1.84
N GLU A 15 -13.53 16.79 -1.11
CA GLU A 15 -12.39 15.99 -1.55
C GLU A 15 -12.48 14.55 -1.02
N ARG A 16 -11.93 13.59 -1.78
CA ARG A 16 -11.80 12.19 -1.32
C ARG A 16 -10.95 12.12 -0.07
N ALA A 17 -11.45 11.42 0.94
CA ALA A 17 -10.78 11.26 2.22
C ALA A 17 -10.91 9.82 2.76
N VAL A 18 -10.13 9.52 3.79
CA VAL A 18 -10.35 8.37 4.67
C VAL A 18 -10.36 8.90 6.10
N LEU A 19 -11.39 8.55 6.86
CA LEU A 19 -11.50 8.86 8.28
C LEU A 19 -10.84 7.77 9.10
N TYR A 20 -10.09 8.16 10.13
CA TYR A 20 -9.34 7.28 11.01
C TYR A 20 -9.70 7.50 12.48
N TYR A 21 -9.83 6.39 13.21
CA TYR A 21 -9.74 6.37 14.67
C TYR A 21 -8.77 5.27 15.10
N THR A 22 -7.66 5.67 15.74
CA THR A 22 -6.57 4.78 16.18
C THR A 22 -6.26 4.96 17.67
N GLY A 23 -7.28 5.20 18.51
CA GLY A 23 -7.14 5.31 19.97
C GLY A 23 -6.83 6.73 20.49
N GLY A 24 -7.07 7.76 19.69
CA GLY A 24 -6.87 9.16 20.03
C GLY A 24 -7.87 10.06 19.31
N PRO A 25 -7.53 11.32 18.98
CA PRO A 25 -8.36 12.15 18.13
C PRO A 25 -8.66 11.46 16.80
N ILE A 26 -9.83 11.74 16.26
CA ILE A 26 -10.19 11.31 14.91
C ILE A 26 -9.45 12.18 13.91
N TYR A 27 -9.06 11.65 12.76
CA TYR A 27 -8.43 12.45 11.72
C TYR A 27 -8.77 11.94 10.31
N TYR A 28 -8.72 12.84 9.35
CA TYR A 28 -8.88 12.54 7.93
C TYR A 28 -7.53 12.53 7.25
N HIS A 29 -7.30 11.56 6.36
CA HIS A 29 -6.35 11.69 5.27
C HIS A 29 -7.11 12.20 4.04
N VAL A 30 -6.90 13.45 3.64
CA VAL A 30 -7.65 14.13 2.57
C VAL A 30 -6.78 14.34 1.33
N GLY A 31 -7.35 14.08 0.14
CA GLY A 31 -6.65 14.25 -1.13
C GLY A 31 -5.59 13.16 -1.38
N GLY A 32 -4.56 13.47 -2.17
CA GLY A 32 -3.45 12.54 -2.46
C GLY A 32 -3.84 11.27 -3.22
N SER A 33 -2.93 10.29 -3.26
CA SER A 33 -3.19 8.98 -3.85
C SER A 33 -3.99 8.09 -2.89
N MET A 34 -4.61 7.04 -3.41
CA MET A 34 -5.31 6.06 -2.59
C MET A 34 -4.35 5.33 -1.64
N ALA A 35 -3.15 4.98 -2.12
CA ALA A 35 -2.09 4.39 -1.30
C ALA A 35 -1.74 5.28 -0.09
N TRP A 36 -1.64 6.60 -0.31
CA TRP A 36 -1.39 7.56 0.77
C TRP A 36 -2.58 7.66 1.73
N ARG A 37 -3.81 7.79 1.22
CA ARG A 37 -5.00 7.88 2.08
C ARG A 37 -5.24 6.64 2.92
N ASN A 38 -4.86 5.48 2.42
CA ASN A 38 -5.12 4.20 3.08
C ASN A 38 -3.96 3.75 3.99
N ASN A 39 -2.87 4.53 4.11
CA ASN A 39 -1.59 4.06 4.68
C ASN A 39 -1.13 2.72 4.07
N ASN A 40 -1.36 2.54 2.77
CA ASN A 40 -1.17 1.28 2.07
C ASN A 40 -0.22 1.49 0.87
N PRO A 41 1.09 1.64 1.11
CA PRO A 41 2.05 2.06 0.09
C PRO A 41 2.29 1.04 -1.02
N GLY A 42 1.89 -0.22 -0.82
CA GLY A 42 1.95 -1.27 -1.83
C GLY A 42 0.58 -1.72 -2.31
N ASN A 43 -0.47 -0.91 -2.12
CA ASN A 43 -1.84 -1.24 -2.55
C ASN A 43 -2.24 -2.71 -2.22
N CYS A 44 -1.90 -3.18 -1.02
CA CYS A 44 -2.32 -4.48 -0.51
C CYS A 44 -3.85 -4.61 -0.59
N TYR A 45 -4.32 -5.70 -1.18
CA TYR A 45 -5.72 -6.09 -1.12
C TYR A 45 -6.13 -6.45 0.31
N SER A 46 -7.37 -6.12 0.66
CA SER A 46 -8.01 -6.61 1.88
C SER A 46 -8.14 -8.13 1.83
N GLY A 47 -7.82 -8.82 2.93
CA GLY A 47 -7.86 -10.28 3.04
C GLY A 47 -6.83 -10.86 4.00
N ASN A 48 -6.45 -12.12 3.77
CA ASN A 48 -5.60 -12.87 4.70
C ASN A 48 -4.20 -12.27 4.93
N SER A 49 -3.63 -11.59 3.93
CA SER A 49 -2.31 -10.96 4.08
C SER A 49 -2.42 -9.68 4.89
N SER A 50 -3.31 -8.76 4.53
CA SER A 50 -3.49 -7.48 5.24
C SER A 50 -4.00 -7.65 6.68
N ALA A 51 -4.87 -8.64 6.94
CA ALA A 51 -5.35 -8.95 8.28
C ALA A 51 -4.22 -9.30 9.28
N ARG A 52 -3.07 -9.77 8.80
CA ARG A 52 -1.88 -10.05 9.64
C ARG A 52 -1.16 -8.79 10.09
N PHE A 53 -1.40 -7.67 9.42
CA PHE A 53 -0.72 -6.39 9.63
C PHE A 53 -1.70 -5.31 10.06
N ASN A 54 -2.61 -5.65 10.97
CA ASN A 54 -3.51 -4.69 11.63
C ASN A 54 -4.44 -3.93 10.67
N GLU A 55 -4.97 -4.56 9.61
CA GLU A 55 -6.03 -3.92 8.81
C GLU A 55 -7.20 -3.44 9.70
N ILE A 56 -7.60 -2.18 9.51
CA ILE A 56 -8.68 -1.53 10.28
C ILE A 56 -9.84 -1.04 9.39
N GLY A 57 -9.76 -1.25 8.08
CA GLY A 57 -10.75 -0.78 7.13
C GLY A 57 -10.43 -1.19 5.70
N GLN A 58 -11.34 -0.88 4.80
CA GLN A 58 -11.24 -1.22 3.39
C GLN A 58 -11.72 -0.07 2.49
N ASN A 59 -11.03 0.17 1.38
CA ASN A 59 -11.37 1.15 0.34
C ASN A 59 -11.46 0.46 -1.01
N GLY A 60 -12.66 0.13 -1.47
CA GLY A 60 -12.84 -0.78 -2.61
C GLY A 60 -12.28 -2.16 -2.27
N SER A 61 -11.31 -2.67 -3.03
CA SER A 61 -10.65 -3.95 -2.73
C SER A 61 -9.38 -3.80 -1.87
N PHE A 62 -8.96 -2.57 -1.56
CA PHE A 62 -7.69 -2.30 -0.89
C PHE A 62 -7.84 -2.14 0.62
N ALA A 63 -6.89 -2.71 1.36
CA ALA A 63 -6.84 -2.56 2.82
C ALA A 63 -6.51 -1.11 3.23
N ILE A 64 -7.00 -0.72 4.40
CA ILE A 64 -6.65 0.50 5.11
C ILE A 64 -5.93 0.11 6.40
N PHE A 65 -4.74 0.68 6.60
CA PHE A 65 -3.89 0.39 7.75
C PHE A 65 -3.83 1.57 8.73
N PRO A 66 -3.65 1.30 10.05
CA PRO A 66 -3.56 2.36 11.05
C PRO A 66 -2.31 3.22 10.84
N THR A 67 -1.21 2.62 10.39
CA THR A 67 0.02 3.35 10.10
C THR A 67 0.61 2.96 8.75
N TYR A 68 1.42 3.86 8.18
CA TYR A 68 2.19 3.57 6.98
C TYR A 68 3.12 2.36 7.12
N SER A 69 3.66 2.14 8.33
CA SER A 69 4.54 1.01 8.60
C SER A 69 3.81 -0.32 8.52
N ASP A 70 2.56 -0.38 8.98
CA ASP A 70 1.72 -1.58 8.87
C ASP A 70 1.47 -1.95 7.39
N GLY A 71 1.12 -0.95 6.56
CA GLY A 71 0.96 -1.16 5.13
C GLY A 71 2.25 -1.51 4.41
N TYR A 72 3.39 -0.96 4.83
CA TYR A 72 4.71 -1.36 4.32
C TYR A 72 5.01 -2.83 4.65
N ASN A 73 4.75 -3.26 5.89
CA ASN A 73 4.95 -4.66 6.31
C ASN A 73 4.04 -5.61 5.50
N CYS A 74 2.80 -5.21 5.21
CA CYS A 74 1.92 -5.96 4.31
C CYS A 74 2.53 -6.10 2.91
N MET A 75 3.00 -4.98 2.33
CA MET A 75 3.62 -5.00 1.00
C MET A 75 4.84 -5.93 0.96
N GLU A 76 5.73 -5.82 1.95
CA GLU A 76 6.91 -6.68 2.07
C GLU A 76 6.51 -8.16 2.15
N TYR A 77 5.52 -8.49 2.97
CA TYR A 77 5.00 -9.84 3.08
C TYR A 77 4.41 -10.33 1.76
N VAL A 78 3.54 -9.56 1.11
CA VAL A 78 2.94 -9.96 -0.16
C VAL A 78 4.03 -10.25 -1.20
N ILE A 79 5.01 -9.37 -1.34
CA ILE A 79 6.07 -9.52 -2.35
C ILE A 79 6.98 -10.72 -2.05
N PHE A 80 7.49 -10.86 -0.84
CA PHE A 80 8.50 -11.88 -0.55
C PHE A 80 7.95 -13.19 -0.01
N ASN A 81 6.77 -13.18 0.61
CA ASN A 81 6.12 -14.41 1.06
C ASN A 81 5.24 -15.01 -0.04
N ASN A 82 4.37 -14.23 -0.69
CA ASN A 82 3.40 -14.79 -1.64
C ASN A 82 4.01 -14.95 -3.04
N TYR A 83 4.87 -14.02 -3.46
CA TYR A 83 5.52 -14.08 -4.78
C TYR A 83 7.00 -14.48 -4.71
N GLY A 84 7.53 -14.83 -3.54
CA GLY A 84 8.98 -14.97 -3.32
C GLY A 84 9.71 -15.95 -4.25
N SER A 85 9.02 -16.95 -4.80
CA SER A 85 9.57 -17.92 -5.76
C SER A 85 9.56 -17.44 -7.22
N LEU A 86 8.91 -16.30 -7.51
CA LEU A 86 8.81 -15.73 -8.84
C LEU A 86 10.00 -14.82 -9.16
N SER A 87 10.23 -14.62 -10.46
CA SER A 87 11.08 -13.53 -10.94
C SER A 87 10.41 -12.18 -10.70
N ILE A 88 11.17 -11.08 -10.78
CA ILE A 88 10.60 -9.72 -10.74
C ILE A 88 9.55 -9.56 -11.85
N ALA A 89 9.84 -10.01 -13.07
CA ALA A 89 8.90 -9.94 -14.19
C ALA A 89 7.61 -10.69 -13.91
N ASP A 90 7.70 -11.96 -13.50
CA ASP A 90 6.53 -12.80 -13.24
C ASP A 90 5.70 -12.27 -12.06
N MET A 91 6.36 -11.75 -11.03
CA MET A 91 5.66 -11.06 -9.95
C MET A 91 4.89 -9.85 -10.47
N MET A 92 5.49 -9.02 -11.34
CA MET A 92 4.79 -7.84 -11.87
C MET A 92 3.60 -8.19 -12.76
N TYR A 93 3.65 -9.30 -13.51
CA TYR A 93 2.48 -9.79 -14.27
C TYR A 93 1.31 -10.21 -13.37
N ASN A 94 1.57 -10.56 -12.11
CA ASN A 94 0.53 -10.85 -11.12
C ASN A 94 0.12 -9.60 -10.33
N TYR A 95 1.09 -8.76 -9.96
CA TYR A 95 0.91 -7.62 -9.08
C TYR A 95 0.30 -6.40 -9.79
N ALA A 96 0.70 -6.15 -11.05
CA ALA A 96 0.20 -5.06 -11.88
C ALA A 96 -0.09 -5.60 -13.29
N PRO A 97 -1.18 -6.38 -13.47
CA PRO A 97 -1.42 -7.14 -14.69
C PRO A 97 -1.76 -6.25 -15.90
N PRO A 98 -1.48 -6.71 -17.14
CA PRO A 98 -1.48 -5.87 -18.34
C PRO A 98 -2.86 -5.39 -18.81
N HIS A 99 -3.95 -5.96 -18.28
CA HIS A 99 -5.30 -5.51 -18.58
C HIS A 99 -5.69 -4.23 -17.82
N GLU A 100 -4.95 -3.88 -16.77
CA GLU A 100 -5.16 -2.67 -15.94
C GLU A 100 -3.95 -1.73 -15.98
N ASN A 101 -2.76 -2.22 -16.35
CA ASN A 101 -1.50 -1.50 -16.22
C ASN A 101 -0.60 -1.65 -17.46
N ASP A 102 0.33 -0.73 -17.64
CA ASP A 102 1.50 -0.97 -18.49
C ASP A 102 2.57 -1.74 -17.68
N THR A 103 2.37 -3.05 -17.58
CA THR A 103 3.24 -3.96 -16.80
C THR A 103 4.69 -3.88 -17.25
N GLU A 104 4.95 -3.85 -18.56
CA GLU A 104 6.31 -3.81 -19.08
C GLU A 104 7.00 -2.47 -18.82
N ALA A 105 6.28 -1.34 -18.84
CA ALA A 105 6.84 -0.07 -18.39
C ALA A 105 7.20 -0.08 -16.90
N TYR A 106 6.40 -0.74 -16.06
CA TYR A 106 6.70 -0.91 -14.64
C TYR A 106 7.96 -1.77 -14.43
N ILE A 107 8.06 -2.91 -15.13
CA ILE A 107 9.26 -3.76 -15.09
C ILE A 107 10.50 -2.95 -15.53
N ARG A 108 10.41 -2.18 -16.61
CA ARG A 108 11.52 -1.31 -17.07
C ARG A 108 11.92 -0.28 -16.01
N MET A 109 10.96 0.34 -15.33
CA MET A 109 11.22 1.27 -14.23
C MET A 109 11.99 0.58 -13.08
N ILE A 110 11.55 -0.62 -12.68
CA ILE A 110 12.22 -1.40 -11.64
C ILE A 110 13.66 -1.72 -12.05
N VAL A 111 13.86 -2.26 -13.26
CA VAL A 111 15.21 -2.60 -13.77
C VAL A 111 16.11 -1.37 -13.77
N ASN A 112 15.63 -0.24 -14.31
CA ASN A 112 16.42 0.98 -14.43
C ASN A 112 16.80 1.60 -13.07
N GLU A 113 15.87 1.64 -12.11
CA GLU A 113 16.10 2.29 -10.82
C GLU A 113 16.84 1.39 -9.82
N THR A 114 16.67 0.07 -9.91
CA THR A 114 17.29 -0.87 -8.96
C THR A 114 18.62 -1.45 -9.47
N GLY A 115 18.79 -1.51 -10.80
CA GLY A 115 19.88 -2.24 -11.46
C GLY A 115 19.71 -3.76 -11.45
N LEU A 116 18.56 -4.28 -11.01
CA LEU A 116 18.27 -5.71 -10.95
C LEU A 116 17.86 -6.24 -12.33
N SER A 117 18.21 -7.49 -12.63
CA SER A 117 17.64 -8.18 -13.79
C SER A 117 16.17 -8.52 -13.52
N ARG A 118 15.31 -8.31 -14.53
CA ARG A 118 13.88 -8.69 -14.48
C ARG A 118 13.66 -10.18 -14.18
N ASP A 119 14.64 -11.03 -14.49
CA ASP A 119 14.57 -12.48 -14.29
C ASP A 119 15.07 -12.91 -12.90
N THR A 120 15.48 -11.97 -12.05
CA THR A 120 15.98 -12.27 -10.70
C THR A 120 14.84 -12.79 -9.82
N ILE A 121 15.05 -13.93 -9.18
CA ILE A 121 14.07 -14.53 -8.24
C ILE A 121 14.03 -13.74 -6.94
N LEU A 122 12.83 -13.37 -6.48
CA LEU A 122 12.63 -12.45 -5.36
C LEU A 122 13.28 -12.90 -4.05
N ASN A 123 13.21 -14.19 -3.71
CA ASN A 123 13.82 -14.73 -2.48
C ASN A 123 15.34 -14.89 -2.54
N THR A 124 15.96 -14.64 -3.70
CA THR A 124 17.43 -14.60 -3.84
C THR A 124 18.00 -13.20 -3.62
N LEU A 125 17.14 -12.18 -3.53
CA LEU A 125 17.58 -10.80 -3.33
C LEU A 125 18.18 -10.61 -1.93
N SER A 126 19.33 -9.92 -1.88
CA SER A 126 19.87 -9.39 -0.64
C SER A 126 18.93 -8.38 -0.01
N SER A 127 19.03 -8.14 1.29
CA SER A 127 18.17 -7.18 2.00
C SER A 127 18.21 -5.78 1.38
N SER A 128 19.39 -5.33 0.93
CA SER A 128 19.54 -4.04 0.22
C SER A 128 18.74 -4.01 -1.09
N ASN A 129 18.77 -5.10 -1.87
CA ASN A 129 18.01 -5.17 -3.12
C ASN A 129 16.50 -5.30 -2.87
N LYS A 130 16.08 -5.96 -1.79
CA LYS A 130 14.67 -5.96 -1.36
C LYS A 130 14.20 -4.53 -1.06
N THR A 131 14.95 -3.76 -0.27
CA THR A 131 14.62 -2.36 0.02
C THR A 131 14.53 -1.50 -1.24
N LYS A 132 15.46 -1.68 -2.21
CA LYS A 132 15.40 -0.97 -3.50
C LYS A 132 14.13 -1.29 -4.27
N LEU A 133 13.77 -2.57 -4.40
CA LEU A 133 12.56 -3.00 -5.09
C LEU A 133 11.30 -2.40 -4.45
N LEU A 134 11.16 -2.55 -3.13
CA LEU A 134 10.03 -1.99 -2.39
C LEU A 134 9.96 -0.46 -2.56
N GLY A 135 11.09 0.24 -2.52
CA GLY A 135 11.15 1.69 -2.74
C GLY A 135 10.62 2.14 -4.11
N VAL A 136 10.93 1.40 -5.18
CA VAL A 136 10.40 1.71 -6.52
C VAL A 136 8.88 1.48 -6.59
N ILE A 137 8.38 0.40 -5.97
CA ILE A 137 6.95 0.13 -5.92
C ILE A 137 6.23 1.24 -5.16
N MET A 138 6.70 1.61 -3.97
CA MET A 138 6.13 2.71 -3.17
C MET A 138 6.11 4.03 -3.94
N LYS A 139 7.16 4.32 -4.72
CA LYS A 139 7.25 5.52 -5.55
C LYS A 139 6.19 5.51 -6.67
N LYS A 140 5.92 4.37 -7.27
CA LYS A 140 4.91 4.21 -8.33
C LYS A 140 3.48 4.29 -7.79
N GLU A 141 3.21 3.71 -6.63
CA GLU A 141 1.86 3.71 -6.02
C GLU A 141 1.54 5.02 -5.23
N GLY A 142 2.56 5.63 -4.63
CA GLY A 142 2.45 6.73 -3.67
C GLY A 142 2.61 8.14 -4.24
N GLN A 143 2.34 8.36 -5.53
CA GLN A 143 2.78 9.56 -6.27
C GLN A 143 2.25 10.91 -5.76
N GLN A 144 1.18 10.94 -4.94
CA GLN A 144 0.57 12.19 -4.48
C GLN A 144 0.32 12.15 -2.97
N LYS A 145 0.93 13.08 -2.24
CA LYS A 145 0.62 13.30 -0.82
C LYS A 145 -0.62 14.18 -0.68
N GLY A 146 -1.46 13.85 0.29
CA GLY A 146 -2.57 14.68 0.73
C GLY A 146 -2.22 15.48 1.99
N ARG A 147 -3.26 15.84 2.75
CA ARG A 147 -3.14 16.51 4.05
C ARG A 147 -3.87 15.74 5.14
N ILE A 148 -3.38 15.84 6.37
CA ILE A 148 -4.04 15.27 7.55
C ILE A 148 -4.85 16.37 8.23
N VAL A 149 -6.12 16.09 8.55
CA VAL A 149 -7.00 17.01 9.29
C VAL A 149 -7.50 16.32 10.54
N THR A 150 -7.12 16.81 11.72
CA THR A 150 -7.59 16.28 13.01
C THR A 150 -8.93 16.88 13.39
N THR A 151 -9.83 16.07 13.95
CA THR A 151 -11.14 16.49 14.46
C THR A 151 -11.47 15.77 15.78
N ASN A 152 -12.28 16.41 16.61
CA ASN A 152 -12.89 15.79 17.80
C ASN A 152 -14.38 15.44 17.56
N ILE A 153 -14.88 15.70 16.36
CA ILE A 153 -16.25 15.37 15.98
C ILE A 153 -16.27 13.92 15.56
N TRP A 154 -17.01 13.12 16.33
CA TRP A 154 -17.30 11.75 15.96
C TRP A 154 -18.25 11.73 14.75
N PRO A 155 -17.98 10.86 13.76
CA PRO A 155 -18.98 10.61 12.73
C PRO A 155 -20.25 10.06 13.38
N ASP A 156 -21.41 10.56 12.94
CA ASP A 156 -22.73 10.10 13.37
C ASP A 156 -22.98 8.62 13.04
#